data_AF-A0A920PB92-F1
#
_entry.id   AF-A0A920PB92-F1
#
_cell.length_a   1.000
_cell.length_b   1.000
_cell.length_c   1.000
_cell.angle_alpha   90.00
_cell.angle_beta   90.00
_cell.angle_gamma   90.00
#
_symmetry.space_group_name_H-M   'P 1'
#
loop_
_entity.id
_entity.type
_entity.pdbx_description
1 polymer ?
#
loop_
_entity_poly.entity_id
_entity_poly.type
_entity_poly.pdbx_seq_one_letter_code
_entity_poly.pdbx_strand_id
1 'polypeptide(L)'
;MLTFKKGLAVFVIILVGVCSVYAQGNDWIYWQKKFFKINADNADNYKTAYLWIKQEPHIKEVRVTGTLPDYPGVKISDYKNRNVERCITCHDGISTVSPSHPPEFGCTVCHGGEPESIDKDQAHATLIYDPQAGTGKRNPSSLSVVEQSCGQIYCHSGHVREDRNHIKRLNKSMMNTLAGVISGLRYQWAGQNKKTARYATKAIQDKDGKIPRKWGALEKLDLLPYFSSLDITESNKNTIYPISKHPSDRILRRQCFQCHIDSPPPPGEYRSQGCAACHFTYSKNGLYEGNDPTISKTEPGHSMFHKLQVLPERKLCVQCHKGFSIQPLGNQPSPLKDIESNIIFENERAINKIEVQKKTEELLPENPVTATEQPQINQDFPSKILLEATSPEKEMTKIETNEQEELSLFPRNGNTQGLCAYG
;
A
#
# COMPACT_ATOMS: atom_id res chain seq x y z
N MET A 1 5.32 -56.87 28.42
CA MET A 1 6.32 -55.81 28.13
C MET A 1 5.90 -54.81 27.03
N LEU A 2 4.68 -54.89 26.45
CA LEU A 2 4.26 -54.05 25.32
C LEU A 2 3.24 -52.93 25.67
N THR A 3 2.64 -52.94 26.86
CA THR A 3 1.60 -51.99 27.28
C THR A 3 2.17 -50.68 27.86
N PHE A 4 3.34 -50.74 28.50
CA PHE A 4 4.01 -49.58 29.09
C PHE A 4 4.47 -48.53 28.06
N LYS A 5 4.83 -48.98 26.83
CA LYS A 5 5.30 -48.09 25.75
C LYS A 5 4.18 -47.23 25.14
N LYS A 6 2.92 -47.70 25.14
CA LYS A 6 1.77 -46.94 24.62
C LYS A 6 1.32 -45.85 25.59
N GLY A 7 1.35 -46.14 26.90
CA GLY A 7 1.07 -45.15 27.94
C GLY A 7 2.08 -43.99 27.94
N LEU A 8 3.37 -44.30 27.79
CA LEU A 8 4.43 -43.28 27.69
C LEU A 8 4.29 -42.41 26.44
N ALA A 9 3.94 -42.99 25.28
CA ALA A 9 3.74 -42.24 24.05
C ALA A 9 2.53 -41.30 24.13
N VAL A 10 1.41 -41.75 24.72
CA VAL A 10 0.22 -40.92 24.94
C VAL A 10 0.52 -39.82 25.96
N PHE A 11 1.26 -40.13 27.02
CA PHE A 11 1.66 -39.12 28.01
C PHE A 11 2.60 -38.07 27.41
N VAL A 12 3.56 -38.45 26.55
CA VAL A 12 4.44 -37.52 25.83
C VAL A 12 3.65 -36.67 24.82
N ILE A 13 2.67 -37.22 24.10
CA ILE A 13 1.82 -36.45 23.19
C ILE A 13 0.96 -35.45 23.97
N ILE A 14 0.41 -35.84 25.11
CA ILE A 14 -0.34 -34.95 26.00
C ILE A 14 0.59 -33.88 26.60
N LEU A 15 1.81 -34.23 27.02
CA LEU A 15 2.76 -33.26 27.57
C LEU A 15 3.28 -32.29 26.49
N VAL A 16 3.53 -32.75 25.27
CA VAL A 16 3.90 -31.89 24.13
C VAL A 16 2.72 -31.03 23.67
N GLY A 17 1.50 -31.56 23.73
CA GLY A 17 0.26 -30.81 23.47
C GLY A 17 0.00 -29.75 24.54
N VAL A 18 0.16 -30.08 25.82
CA VAL A 18 0.01 -29.14 26.94
C VAL A 18 1.13 -28.09 26.93
N CYS A 19 2.38 -28.46 26.61
CA CYS A 19 3.47 -27.51 26.43
C CYS A 19 3.28 -26.60 25.20
N SER A 20 2.67 -27.09 24.10
CA SER A 20 2.34 -26.25 22.94
C SER A 20 1.22 -25.26 23.25
N VAL A 21 0.18 -25.68 23.98
CA VAL A 21 -0.92 -24.81 24.41
C VAL A 21 -0.44 -23.78 25.44
N TYR A 22 0.49 -24.15 26.33
CA TYR A 22 1.09 -23.21 27.29
C TYR A 22 2.09 -22.24 26.63
N ALA A 23 2.75 -22.65 25.54
CA ALA A 23 3.61 -21.77 24.74
C ALA A 23 2.79 -20.71 23.97
N GLN A 24 1.59 -21.06 23.52
CA GLN A 24 0.70 -20.17 22.76
C GLN A 24 0.21 -18.97 23.59
N GLY A 25 0.16 -19.08 24.92
CA GLY A 25 -0.36 -18.03 25.81
C GLY A 25 0.54 -16.80 25.99
N ASN A 26 1.79 -16.81 25.51
CA ASN A 26 2.77 -15.75 25.77
C ASN A 26 3.69 -15.42 24.57
N ASP A 27 3.23 -15.65 23.33
CA ASP A 27 4.01 -15.38 22.10
C ASP A 27 4.56 -13.94 22.05
N TRP A 28 3.81 -12.97 22.55
CA TRP A 28 4.21 -11.56 22.55
C TRP A 28 5.41 -11.26 23.48
N ILE A 29 5.52 -11.96 24.62
CA ILE A 29 6.65 -11.82 25.55
C ILE A 29 7.95 -12.24 24.86
N TYR A 30 7.90 -13.33 24.08
CA TYR A 30 9.05 -13.80 23.31
C TYR A 30 9.51 -12.72 22.31
N TRP A 31 8.60 -12.12 21.56
CA TRP A 31 8.94 -11.10 20.57
C TRP A 31 9.52 -9.83 21.20
N GLN A 32 8.96 -9.35 22.32
CA GLN A 32 9.54 -8.20 23.03
C GLN A 32 10.92 -8.51 23.62
N LYS A 33 11.10 -9.68 24.25
CA LYS A 33 12.44 -10.08 24.75
C LYS A 33 13.45 -10.17 23.60
N LYS A 34 13.04 -10.66 22.44
CA LYS A 34 13.87 -10.70 21.24
C LYS A 34 14.21 -9.28 20.77
N PHE A 35 13.25 -8.36 20.76
CA PHE A 35 13.48 -6.96 20.44
C PHE A 35 14.48 -6.30 21.40
N PHE A 36 14.29 -6.45 22.72
CA PHE A 36 15.20 -5.91 23.73
C PHE A 36 16.62 -6.45 23.54
N LYS A 37 16.76 -7.76 23.32
CA LYS A 37 18.05 -8.38 23.05
C LYS A 37 18.72 -7.82 21.80
N ILE A 38 18.00 -7.73 20.68
CA ILE A 38 18.54 -7.18 19.43
C ILE A 38 19.03 -5.75 19.63
N ASN A 39 18.28 -4.92 20.35
CA ASN A 39 18.70 -3.54 20.62
C ASN A 39 19.86 -3.44 21.62
N ALA A 40 19.93 -4.35 22.59
CA ALA A 40 21.08 -4.44 23.50
C ALA A 40 22.36 -4.85 22.75
N ASP A 41 22.26 -5.85 21.87
CA ASP A 41 23.38 -6.36 21.06
C ASP A 41 23.89 -5.30 20.06
N ASN A 42 23.00 -4.42 19.57
CA ASN A 42 23.32 -3.33 18.64
C ASN A 42 23.69 -2.00 19.32
N ALA A 43 23.74 -1.95 20.65
CA ALA A 43 23.99 -0.70 21.37
C ALA A 43 25.46 -0.26 21.28
N ASP A 44 25.68 1.03 21.02
CA ASP A 44 27.03 1.60 20.88
C ASP A 44 27.83 1.66 22.20
N ASN A 45 27.17 1.46 23.35
CA ASN A 45 27.81 1.50 24.67
C ASN A 45 27.08 0.63 25.71
N TYR A 46 27.81 0.28 26.78
CA TYR A 46 27.32 -0.56 27.86
C TYR A 46 26.08 0.02 28.56
N LYS A 47 26.01 1.33 28.80
CA LYS A 47 24.86 1.96 29.47
C LYS A 47 23.58 1.74 28.68
N THR A 48 23.63 1.91 27.37
CA THR A 48 22.49 1.71 26.46
C THR A 48 22.12 0.23 26.38
N ALA A 49 23.11 -0.67 26.26
CA ALA A 49 22.87 -2.11 26.30
C ALA A 49 22.19 -2.54 27.61
N TYR A 50 22.66 -2.02 28.74
CA TYR A 50 22.11 -2.31 30.07
C TYR A 50 20.66 -1.85 30.20
N LEU A 51 20.30 -0.67 29.68
CA LEU A 51 18.92 -0.17 29.67
C LEU A 51 17.99 -1.12 28.90
N TRP A 52 18.43 -1.65 27.75
CA TRP A 52 17.66 -2.63 26.99
C TRP A 52 17.52 -3.97 27.72
N ILE A 53 18.61 -4.48 28.31
CA ILE A 53 18.60 -5.75 29.06
C ILE A 53 17.66 -5.69 30.27
N LYS A 54 17.52 -4.52 30.90
CA LYS A 54 16.66 -4.31 32.08
C LYS A 54 15.19 -4.09 31.75
N GLN A 55 14.82 -3.93 30.49
CA GLN A 55 13.41 -3.77 30.12
C GLN A 55 12.61 -5.03 30.43
N GLU A 56 11.44 -4.84 31.02
CA GLU A 56 10.47 -5.91 31.24
C GLU A 56 9.37 -5.88 30.17
N PRO A 57 9.01 -7.05 29.60
CA PRO A 57 7.92 -7.14 28.64
C PRO A 57 6.61 -6.66 29.25
N HIS A 58 5.90 -5.80 28.53
CA HIS A 58 4.60 -5.27 28.92
C HIS A 58 3.74 -5.04 27.68
N ILE A 59 2.42 -5.05 27.87
CA ILE A 59 1.49 -4.77 26.79
C ILE A 59 1.70 -3.32 26.34
N LYS A 60 1.92 -3.11 25.04
CA LYS A 60 2.08 -1.80 24.43
C LYS A 60 0.82 -1.42 23.69
N GLU A 61 0.43 -0.16 23.80
CA GLU A 61 -0.79 0.36 23.21
C GLU A 61 -0.50 1.59 22.36
N VAL A 62 -1.18 1.67 21.23
CA VAL A 62 -1.30 2.87 20.40
C VAL A 62 -2.71 3.40 20.57
N ARG A 63 -2.83 4.68 20.90
CA ARG A 63 -4.13 5.37 20.87
C ARG A 63 -4.41 5.85 19.45
N VAL A 64 -5.53 5.43 18.88
CA VAL A 64 -5.98 5.83 17.55
C VAL A 64 -6.63 7.21 17.63
N THR A 65 -5.80 8.25 17.54
CA THR A 65 -6.23 9.66 17.63
C THR A 65 -6.09 10.40 16.31
N GLY A 66 -5.69 9.71 15.24
CA GLY A 66 -5.61 10.27 13.90
C GLY A 66 -6.93 10.92 13.47
N THR A 67 -6.82 12.05 12.77
CA THR A 67 -7.94 12.75 12.14
C THR A 67 -7.62 12.98 10.68
N LEU A 68 -8.66 13.15 9.87
CA LEU A 68 -8.52 13.46 8.45
C LEU A 68 -8.47 14.97 8.26
N PRO A 69 -7.39 15.56 7.70
CA PRO A 69 -7.26 17.01 7.55
C PRO A 69 -8.42 17.65 6.78
N ASP A 70 -8.92 16.96 5.76
CA ASP A 70 -10.02 17.43 4.92
C ASP A 70 -11.41 17.16 5.52
N TYR A 71 -11.48 16.30 6.54
CA TYR A 71 -12.72 15.88 7.20
C TYR A 71 -12.49 15.83 8.71
N PRO A 72 -12.27 16.99 9.37
CA PRO A 72 -11.85 17.05 10.76
C PRO A 72 -12.85 16.44 11.74
N GLY A 73 -14.13 16.32 11.35
CA GLY A 73 -15.17 15.64 12.12
C GLY A 73 -15.13 14.11 12.05
N VAL A 74 -14.33 13.53 11.16
CA VAL A 74 -14.20 12.08 10.98
C VAL A 74 -12.94 11.61 11.70
N LYS A 75 -13.10 10.78 12.73
CA LYS A 75 -11.98 10.20 13.47
C LYS A 75 -11.62 8.84 12.90
N ILE A 76 -10.34 8.51 12.89
CA ILE A 76 -9.91 7.21 12.38
C ILE A 76 -10.39 6.05 13.28
N SER A 77 -10.52 6.30 14.58
CA SER A 77 -11.09 5.33 15.54
C SER A 77 -12.48 4.84 15.15
N ASP A 78 -13.27 5.66 14.44
CA ASP A 78 -14.68 5.38 14.15
C ASP A 78 -14.82 4.30 13.07
N TYR A 79 -13.80 4.09 12.21
CA TYR A 79 -13.82 3.05 11.17
C TYR A 79 -13.84 1.63 11.74
N LYS A 80 -13.26 1.44 12.93
CA LYS A 80 -13.25 0.15 13.65
C LYS A 80 -14.03 0.20 14.97
N ASN A 81 -14.54 1.37 15.35
CA ASN A 81 -15.15 1.63 16.65
C ASN A 81 -14.22 1.24 17.82
N ARG A 82 -12.93 1.56 17.67
CA ARG A 82 -11.85 1.19 18.59
C ARG A 82 -10.87 2.35 18.67
N ASN A 83 -10.44 2.71 19.87
CA ASN A 83 -9.52 3.82 20.11
C ASN A 83 -8.13 3.36 20.60
N VAL A 84 -7.94 2.07 20.80
CA VAL A 84 -6.71 1.45 21.28
C VAL A 84 -6.37 0.26 20.40
N GLU A 85 -5.10 0.15 20.03
CA GLU A 85 -4.55 -1.04 19.37
C GLU A 85 -3.29 -1.54 20.08
N ARG A 86 -3.08 -2.86 20.08
CA ARG A 86 -1.98 -3.54 20.77
C ARG A 86 -1.01 -4.24 19.84
N CYS A 87 -1.10 -4.02 18.54
CA CYS A 87 -0.27 -4.65 17.50
C CYS A 87 1.23 -4.53 17.80
N ILE A 88 1.66 -3.36 18.29
CA ILE A 88 3.06 -3.05 18.65
C ILE A 88 3.55 -3.79 19.90
N THR A 89 2.68 -4.53 20.59
CA THR A 89 3.09 -5.46 21.65
C THR A 89 3.98 -6.55 21.06
N CYS A 90 3.63 -7.11 19.91
CA CYS A 90 4.47 -8.09 19.19
C CYS A 90 5.36 -7.40 18.16
N HIS A 91 4.78 -6.51 17.36
CA HIS A 91 5.43 -5.80 16.25
C HIS A 91 6.26 -4.60 16.72
N ASP A 92 7.06 -4.80 17.76
CA ASP A 92 7.82 -3.75 18.43
C ASP A 92 8.96 -3.25 17.54
N GLY A 93 9.05 -1.95 17.28
CA GLY A 93 10.02 -1.41 16.34
C GLY A 93 9.63 -1.51 14.86
N ILE A 94 8.37 -1.84 14.54
CA ILE A 94 7.81 -1.62 13.21
C ILE A 94 7.96 -0.14 12.84
N SER A 95 8.39 0.13 11.61
CA SER A 95 8.60 1.50 11.14
C SER A 95 7.27 2.24 10.95
N THR A 96 7.25 3.52 11.31
CA THR A 96 6.16 4.43 10.92
C THR A 96 6.03 4.47 9.40
N VAL A 97 4.82 4.24 8.91
CA VAL A 97 4.58 4.07 7.47
C VAL A 97 4.77 5.38 6.70
N SER A 98 4.28 6.51 7.21
CA SER A 98 4.54 7.84 6.64
C SER A 98 4.14 8.95 7.61
N PRO A 99 4.59 10.20 7.42
CA PRO A 99 4.12 11.34 8.22
C PRO A 99 2.60 11.56 8.14
N SER A 100 1.96 11.20 7.02
CA SER A 100 0.50 11.32 6.84
C SER A 100 -0.29 10.16 7.45
N HIS A 101 0.40 9.07 7.81
CA HIS A 101 -0.18 7.90 8.46
C HIS A 101 0.75 7.49 9.61
N PRO A 102 0.85 8.33 10.65
CA PRO A 102 1.70 8.05 11.80
C PRO A 102 1.07 6.91 12.64
N PRO A 103 1.77 6.34 13.66
CA PRO A 103 1.24 5.22 14.44
C PRO A 103 -0.16 5.48 15.03
N GLU A 104 -0.42 6.69 15.51
CA GLU A 104 -1.73 7.13 16.03
C GLU A 104 -2.86 7.15 14.98
N PHE A 105 -2.55 6.97 13.70
CA PHE A 105 -3.54 6.71 12.66
C PHE A 105 -4.13 5.29 12.77
N GLY A 106 -3.46 4.37 13.47
CA GLY A 106 -3.92 2.99 13.64
C GLY A 106 -3.46 2.06 12.53
N CYS A 107 -3.23 0.80 12.89
CA CYS A 107 -2.82 -0.30 12.02
C CYS A 107 -4.05 -0.94 11.36
N THR A 108 -5.12 -1.16 12.13
CA THR A 108 -6.26 -2.00 11.71
C THR A 108 -7.16 -1.33 10.69
N VAL A 109 -7.11 0.01 10.57
CA VAL A 109 -7.79 0.74 9.50
C VAL A 109 -7.31 0.30 8.11
N CYS A 110 -6.03 -0.05 7.98
CA CYS A 110 -5.45 -0.56 6.74
C CYS A 110 -5.37 -2.08 6.70
N HIS A 111 -4.91 -2.70 7.80
CA HIS A 111 -4.58 -4.12 7.84
C HIS A 111 -5.74 -5.02 8.26
N GLY A 112 -6.82 -4.49 8.85
CA GLY A 112 -7.82 -5.29 9.55
C GLY A 112 -7.26 -5.93 10.83
N GLY A 113 -7.85 -7.03 11.26
CA GLY A 113 -7.49 -7.71 12.51
C GLY A 113 -8.30 -7.24 13.72
N GLU A 114 -8.08 -7.90 14.86
CA GLU A 114 -8.65 -7.51 16.16
C GLU A 114 -7.64 -6.63 16.92
N PRO A 115 -7.87 -5.31 17.02
CA PRO A 115 -6.86 -4.37 17.51
C PRO A 115 -6.47 -4.56 18.97
N GLU A 116 -7.37 -5.03 19.83
CA GLU A 116 -7.12 -5.11 21.28
C GLU A 116 -6.62 -6.50 21.71
N SER A 117 -6.54 -7.46 20.79
CA SER A 117 -6.04 -8.80 21.09
C SER A 117 -4.51 -8.84 21.14
N ILE A 118 -3.98 -9.53 22.15
CA ILE A 118 -2.57 -9.92 22.25
C ILE A 118 -2.35 -11.40 21.92
N ASP A 119 -3.45 -12.15 21.70
CA ASP A 119 -3.39 -13.49 21.13
C ASP A 119 -3.20 -13.37 19.61
N LYS A 120 -2.19 -14.07 19.09
CA LYS A 120 -1.77 -13.99 17.69
C LYS A 120 -2.88 -14.39 16.72
N ASP A 121 -3.60 -15.46 17.01
CA ASP A 121 -4.59 -16.00 16.09
C ASP A 121 -5.84 -15.12 16.06
N GLN A 122 -6.27 -14.62 17.23
CA GLN A 122 -7.35 -13.63 17.34
C GLN A 122 -6.98 -12.29 16.69
N ALA A 123 -5.78 -11.76 16.98
CA ALA A 123 -5.32 -10.49 16.40
C ALA A 123 -5.29 -10.54 14.86
N HIS A 124 -4.92 -11.70 14.29
CA HIS A 124 -4.81 -11.88 12.84
C HIS A 124 -6.05 -12.51 12.16
N ALA A 125 -7.14 -12.73 12.89
CA ALA A 125 -8.31 -13.46 12.40
C ALA A 125 -8.98 -12.77 11.20
N THR A 126 -9.04 -11.44 11.23
CA THR A 126 -9.76 -10.60 10.27
C THR A 126 -8.84 -9.67 9.47
N LEU A 127 -7.58 -10.07 9.27
CA LEU A 127 -6.68 -9.32 8.41
C LEU A 127 -7.24 -9.19 7.00
N ILE A 128 -7.10 -8.00 6.41
CA ILE A 128 -7.41 -7.70 5.03
C ILE A 128 -6.22 -8.15 4.19
N TYR A 129 -6.41 -9.17 3.35
CA TYR A 129 -5.38 -9.63 2.45
C TYR A 129 -5.93 -10.28 1.19
N ASP A 130 -5.13 -10.22 0.14
CA ASP A 130 -5.37 -10.94 -1.10
C ASP A 130 -4.76 -12.35 -1.02
N PRO A 131 -5.57 -13.43 -1.03
CA PRO A 131 -5.04 -14.79 -1.00
C PRO A 131 -4.31 -15.17 -2.29
N GLN A 132 -4.57 -14.48 -3.41
CA GLN A 132 -3.95 -14.75 -4.71
C GLN A 132 -2.66 -13.96 -4.93
N ALA A 133 -2.39 -12.93 -4.12
CA ALA A 133 -1.20 -12.09 -4.27
C ALA A 133 0.11 -12.86 -3.99
N GLY A 134 0.06 -14.01 -3.32
CA GLY A 134 1.28 -14.76 -2.96
C GLY A 134 2.20 -14.05 -1.96
N THR A 135 1.75 -12.93 -1.38
CA THR A 135 2.49 -12.15 -0.37
C THR A 135 2.15 -12.57 1.06
N GLY A 136 1.38 -13.63 1.25
CA GLY A 136 0.72 -13.92 2.53
C GLY A 136 -0.23 -12.80 2.96
N LYS A 137 -0.50 -12.68 4.26
CA LYS A 137 -1.43 -11.70 4.84
C LYS A 137 -0.84 -10.28 5.01
N ARG A 138 0.16 -9.90 4.20
CA ARG A 138 1.04 -8.73 4.46
C ARG A 138 0.69 -7.48 3.66
N ASN A 139 -0.02 -7.60 2.53
CA ASN A 139 -0.22 -6.49 1.60
C ASN A 139 -1.69 -6.02 1.56
N PRO A 140 -2.08 -5.02 2.37
CA PRO A 140 -3.42 -4.45 2.29
C PRO A 140 -3.64 -3.58 1.04
N SER A 141 -2.60 -3.31 0.25
CA SER A 141 -2.68 -2.40 -0.91
C SER A 141 -2.92 -3.10 -2.25
N SER A 142 -3.06 -4.44 -2.26
CA SER A 142 -3.46 -5.20 -3.45
C SER A 142 -4.80 -4.67 -3.98
N LEU A 143 -4.93 -4.52 -5.29
CA LEU A 143 -6.13 -3.93 -5.88
C LEU A 143 -7.37 -4.80 -5.74
N SER A 144 -7.23 -6.08 -5.33
CA SER A 144 -8.37 -6.94 -5.02
C SER A 144 -9.01 -6.63 -3.66
N VAL A 145 -8.28 -6.00 -2.73
CA VAL A 145 -8.75 -5.70 -1.37
C VAL A 145 -8.60 -4.23 -0.98
N VAL A 146 -7.98 -3.40 -1.82
CA VAL A 146 -7.65 -2.00 -1.52
C VAL A 146 -8.86 -1.15 -1.15
N GLU A 147 -10.06 -1.48 -1.63
CA GLU A 147 -11.31 -0.79 -1.25
C GLU A 147 -11.63 -0.94 0.24
N GLN A 148 -11.20 -2.03 0.88
CA GLN A 148 -11.38 -2.28 2.31
C GLN A 148 -10.29 -1.64 3.18
N SER A 149 -9.21 -1.13 2.57
CA SER A 149 -8.07 -0.52 3.26
C SER A 149 -7.95 0.97 2.87
N CYS A 150 -7.07 1.30 1.93
CA CYS A 150 -6.83 2.68 1.47
C CYS A 150 -8.07 3.32 0.81
N GLY A 151 -8.96 2.50 0.26
CA GLY A 151 -10.16 2.92 -0.47
C GLY A 151 -11.41 3.11 0.36
N GLN A 152 -11.30 3.10 1.69
CA GLN A 152 -12.40 3.50 2.56
C GLN A 152 -12.81 4.96 2.28
N ILE A 153 -14.07 5.28 2.58
CA ILE A 153 -14.62 6.63 2.38
C ILE A 153 -13.76 7.66 3.12
N TYR A 154 -13.52 8.83 2.51
CA TYR A 154 -12.69 9.92 3.03
C TYR A 154 -11.17 9.67 3.09
N CYS A 155 -10.70 8.45 2.81
CA CYS A 155 -9.27 8.17 2.70
C CYS A 155 -8.74 8.49 1.30
N HIS A 156 -8.88 7.54 0.37
CA HIS A 156 -8.52 7.72 -1.05
C HIS A 156 -9.71 7.37 -1.98
N SER A 157 -10.91 7.57 -1.47
CA SER A 157 -12.20 7.29 -2.11
C SER A 157 -13.32 8.12 -1.49
N GLY A 158 -14.43 8.29 -2.20
CA GLY A 158 -15.62 9.00 -1.72
C GLY A 158 -15.47 10.52 -1.58
N HIS A 159 -14.42 11.11 -2.17
CA HIS A 159 -14.25 12.57 -2.18
C HIS A 159 -15.08 13.22 -3.28
N VAL A 160 -15.57 14.44 -3.00
CA VAL A 160 -16.22 15.30 -4.01
C VAL A 160 -15.24 15.65 -5.14
N ARG A 161 -13.98 15.91 -4.79
CA ARG A 161 -12.94 16.17 -5.78
C ARG A 161 -12.40 14.86 -6.35
N GLU A 162 -12.58 14.66 -7.65
CA GLU A 162 -12.19 13.43 -8.34
C GLU A 162 -10.69 13.14 -8.28
N ASP A 163 -9.84 14.15 -8.20
CA ASP A 163 -8.37 14.01 -8.13
C ASP A 163 -7.91 13.22 -6.89
N ARG A 164 -8.68 13.29 -5.79
CA ARG A 164 -8.44 12.59 -4.52
C ARG A 164 -8.95 11.15 -4.47
N ASN A 165 -9.79 10.75 -5.42
CA ASN A 165 -10.30 9.37 -5.51
C ASN A 165 -9.27 8.44 -6.18
N HIS A 166 -8.11 8.27 -5.55
CA HIS A 166 -6.97 7.56 -6.14
C HIS A 166 -7.29 6.11 -6.51
N ILE A 167 -8.12 5.41 -5.73
CA ILE A 167 -8.49 4.02 -6.05
C ILE A 167 -9.21 3.93 -7.40
N LYS A 168 -10.24 4.76 -7.59
CA LYS A 168 -11.00 4.84 -8.84
C LYS A 168 -10.11 5.25 -10.01
N ARG A 169 -9.24 6.26 -9.80
CA ARG A 169 -8.31 6.76 -10.83
C ARG A 169 -7.28 5.71 -11.24
N LEU A 170 -6.68 5.01 -10.28
CA LEU A 170 -5.73 3.94 -10.54
C LEU A 170 -6.40 2.79 -11.30
N ASN A 171 -7.60 2.38 -10.87
CA ASN A 171 -8.34 1.30 -11.51
C ASN A 171 -8.62 1.58 -13.00
N LYS A 172 -8.94 2.82 -13.36
CA LYS A 172 -9.17 3.27 -14.74
C LYS A 172 -7.89 3.64 -15.52
N SER A 173 -6.71 3.61 -14.89
CA SER A 173 -5.47 4.04 -15.53
C SER A 173 -4.99 3.08 -16.63
N MET A 174 -4.21 3.59 -17.59
CA MET A 174 -3.60 2.73 -18.62
C MET A 174 -2.61 1.72 -18.02
N MET A 175 -1.92 2.08 -16.92
CA MET A 175 -0.99 1.18 -16.24
C MET A 175 -1.71 -0.02 -15.64
N ASN A 176 -2.84 0.22 -14.96
CA ASN A 176 -3.61 -0.86 -14.35
C ASN A 176 -4.41 -1.67 -15.39
N THR A 177 -5.07 -1.02 -16.34
CA THR A 177 -5.87 -1.75 -17.34
C THR A 177 -4.99 -2.50 -18.34
N LEU A 178 -3.76 -2.03 -18.58
CA LEU A 178 -2.85 -2.50 -19.62
C LEU A 178 -3.46 -2.45 -21.03
N ALA A 179 -4.51 -1.65 -21.21
CA ALA A 179 -5.38 -1.67 -22.36
C ALA A 179 -4.63 -1.40 -23.68
N GLY A 180 -3.72 -0.42 -23.67
CA GLY A 180 -2.94 -0.04 -24.85
C GLY A 180 -1.94 -1.12 -25.30
N VAL A 181 -1.25 -1.77 -24.35
CA VAL A 181 -0.31 -2.86 -24.63
C VAL A 181 -1.08 -4.06 -25.20
N ILE A 182 -2.19 -4.43 -24.55
CA ILE A 182 -3.04 -5.53 -24.99
C ILE A 182 -3.58 -5.27 -26.40
N SER A 183 -4.17 -4.10 -26.64
CA SER A 183 -4.77 -3.77 -27.93
C SER A 183 -3.74 -3.66 -29.04
N GLY A 184 -2.58 -3.05 -28.77
CA GLY A 184 -1.49 -2.91 -29.74
C GLY A 184 -0.96 -4.26 -30.19
N LEU A 185 -0.65 -5.15 -29.24
CA LEU A 185 -0.11 -6.48 -29.55
C LEU A 185 -1.15 -7.39 -30.20
N ARG A 186 -2.39 -7.41 -29.69
CA ARG A 186 -3.46 -8.18 -30.35
C ARG A 186 -3.73 -7.69 -31.77
N TYR A 187 -3.68 -6.38 -32.03
CA TYR A 187 -3.89 -5.87 -33.37
C TYR A 187 -2.75 -6.30 -34.32
N GLN A 188 -1.50 -6.14 -33.89
CA GLN A 188 -0.32 -6.54 -34.68
C GLN A 188 -0.27 -8.04 -34.96
N TRP A 189 -0.75 -8.87 -34.03
CA TRP A 189 -0.76 -10.32 -34.15
C TRP A 189 -2.08 -10.89 -34.68
N ALA A 190 -2.95 -10.06 -35.28
CA ALA A 190 -4.27 -10.47 -35.81
C ALA A 190 -5.23 -11.10 -34.78
N GLY A 191 -4.98 -10.91 -33.48
CA GLY A 191 -5.88 -11.28 -32.39
C GLY A 191 -7.03 -10.30 -32.18
N GLN A 192 -7.02 -9.13 -32.83
CA GLN A 192 -8.17 -8.23 -32.96
C GLN A 192 -8.07 -7.37 -34.24
N ASN A 193 -9.22 -6.96 -34.78
CA ASN A 193 -9.27 -6.29 -36.10
C ASN A 193 -9.13 -4.76 -36.04
N LYS A 194 -9.31 -4.14 -34.87
CA LYS A 194 -9.25 -2.67 -34.69
C LYS A 194 -8.14 -2.30 -33.72
N LYS A 195 -7.59 -1.09 -33.82
CA LYS A 195 -6.58 -0.59 -32.87
C LYS A 195 -7.16 -0.15 -31.52
N THR A 196 -8.46 0.14 -31.48
CA THR A 196 -9.17 0.54 -30.25
C THR A 196 -9.09 -0.56 -29.21
N ALA A 197 -8.80 -0.20 -27.96
CA ALA A 197 -8.75 -1.17 -26.88
C ALA A 197 -10.14 -1.74 -26.59
N ARG A 198 -10.18 -3.07 -26.40
CA ARG A 198 -11.37 -3.83 -26.02
C ARG A 198 -11.19 -4.55 -24.70
N TYR A 199 -9.94 -4.91 -24.38
CA TYR A 199 -9.62 -5.79 -23.28
C TYR A 199 -8.70 -5.13 -22.26
N ALA A 200 -8.79 -5.59 -21.02
CA ALA A 200 -7.93 -5.24 -19.91
C ALA A 200 -7.49 -6.50 -19.14
N THR A 201 -6.57 -6.31 -18.19
CA THR A 201 -6.15 -7.35 -17.23
C THR A 201 -7.29 -7.82 -16.32
N LYS A 202 -8.17 -6.89 -15.93
CA LYS A 202 -9.43 -7.11 -15.21
C LYS A 202 -10.54 -6.38 -15.96
N ALA A 203 -11.75 -6.94 -16.01
CA ALA A 203 -12.89 -6.25 -16.62
C ALA A 203 -13.20 -4.97 -15.82
N ILE A 204 -13.48 -3.87 -16.51
CA ILE A 204 -13.79 -2.59 -15.88
C ILE A 204 -14.81 -1.81 -16.71
N GLN A 205 -15.69 -1.10 -16.03
CA GLN A 205 -16.69 -0.22 -16.64
C GLN A 205 -16.65 1.15 -15.97
N ASP A 206 -16.82 2.18 -16.78
CA ASP A 206 -17.07 3.51 -16.27
C ASP A 206 -18.50 3.62 -15.74
N LYS A 207 -18.63 3.86 -14.43
CA LYS A 207 -19.92 4.00 -13.73
C LYS A 207 -20.31 5.45 -13.44
N ASP A 208 -19.41 6.42 -13.68
CA ASP A 208 -19.70 7.83 -13.39
C ASP A 208 -20.30 8.59 -14.59
N GLY A 209 -20.35 7.94 -15.76
CA GLY A 209 -20.94 8.48 -16.99
C GLY A 209 -20.12 9.57 -17.67
N LYS A 210 -19.02 10.03 -17.07
CA LYS A 210 -18.13 11.04 -17.66
C LYS A 210 -17.08 10.34 -18.51
N ILE A 211 -17.42 10.14 -19.78
CA ILE A 211 -16.54 9.46 -20.74
C ILE A 211 -16.07 10.47 -21.80
N PRO A 212 -14.88 11.07 -21.68
CA PRO A 212 -14.30 11.97 -22.67
C PRO A 212 -13.94 11.24 -23.98
N ARG A 213 -14.94 10.85 -24.78
CA ARG A 213 -14.74 10.08 -26.02
C ARG A 213 -13.79 10.78 -27.00
N LYS A 214 -13.78 12.11 -27.01
CA LYS A 214 -12.84 12.93 -27.82
C LYS A 214 -11.36 12.69 -27.46
N TRP A 215 -11.07 12.26 -26.23
CA TRP A 215 -9.71 11.94 -25.76
C TRP A 215 -9.42 10.44 -25.80
N GLY A 216 -10.28 9.63 -26.43
CA GLY A 216 -10.11 8.18 -26.54
C GLY A 216 -10.54 7.40 -25.30
N ALA A 217 -11.24 8.03 -24.35
CA ALA A 217 -11.80 7.32 -23.20
C ALA A 217 -12.84 6.27 -23.64
N LEU A 218 -12.86 5.14 -22.93
CA LEU A 218 -13.73 4.01 -23.21
C LEU A 218 -14.73 3.84 -22.07
N GLU A 219 -15.96 3.47 -22.44
CA GLU A 219 -17.02 3.17 -21.48
C GLU A 219 -16.76 1.90 -20.68
N LYS A 220 -16.11 0.91 -21.32
CA LYS A 220 -15.75 -0.36 -20.68
C LYS A 220 -14.58 -1.04 -21.38
N LEU A 221 -13.95 -1.94 -20.66
CA LEU A 221 -12.98 -2.92 -21.16
C LEU A 221 -13.37 -4.29 -20.62
N ASP A 222 -13.49 -5.27 -21.52
CA ASP A 222 -13.74 -6.65 -21.15
C ASP A 222 -12.46 -7.28 -20.57
N LEU A 223 -12.60 -8.36 -19.80
CA LEU A 223 -11.44 -9.15 -19.41
C LEU A 223 -10.80 -9.78 -20.67
N LEU A 224 -9.46 -9.72 -20.78
CA LEU A 224 -8.74 -10.42 -21.83
C LEU A 224 -9.12 -11.92 -21.82
N PRO A 225 -9.56 -12.51 -22.94
CA PRO A 225 -9.85 -13.95 -22.98
C PRO A 225 -8.60 -14.80 -22.73
N TYR A 226 -8.82 -16.03 -22.29
CA TYR A 226 -7.76 -17.04 -22.22
C TYR A 226 -7.60 -17.73 -23.58
N PHE A 227 -6.42 -18.27 -23.85
CA PHE A 227 -6.22 -19.09 -25.04
C PHE A 227 -7.00 -20.41 -24.95
N SER A 228 -6.92 -21.11 -23.83
CA SER A 228 -7.71 -22.31 -23.55
C SER A 228 -8.09 -22.39 -22.07
N SER A 229 -9.04 -23.26 -21.73
CA SER A 229 -9.40 -23.55 -20.34
C SER A 229 -8.23 -24.08 -19.50
N LEU A 230 -7.24 -24.71 -20.14
CA LEU A 230 -6.03 -25.21 -19.50
C LEU A 230 -5.09 -24.09 -19.02
N ASP A 231 -5.25 -22.87 -19.53
CA ASP A 231 -4.46 -21.71 -19.09
C ASP A 231 -5.06 -21.00 -17.87
N ILE A 232 -6.23 -21.44 -17.38
CA ILE A 232 -6.88 -20.89 -16.19
C ILE A 232 -6.22 -21.51 -14.95
N THR A 233 -5.79 -20.69 -14.00
CA THR A 233 -5.17 -21.15 -12.75
C THR A 233 -6.17 -21.93 -11.90
N GLU A 234 -5.69 -22.89 -11.10
CA GLU A 234 -6.53 -23.69 -10.18
C GLU A 234 -7.45 -22.82 -9.32
N SER A 235 -6.90 -21.72 -8.79
CA SER A 235 -7.64 -20.76 -7.96
C SER A 235 -8.83 -20.09 -8.65
N ASN A 236 -8.86 -20.12 -9.99
CA ASN A 236 -9.88 -19.46 -10.80
C ASN A 236 -10.75 -20.46 -11.57
N LYS A 237 -10.56 -21.78 -11.42
CA LYS A 237 -11.30 -22.78 -12.22
C LYS A 237 -12.82 -22.76 -12.05
N ASN A 238 -13.32 -22.25 -10.92
CA ASN A 238 -14.75 -22.17 -10.64
C ASN A 238 -15.44 -20.97 -11.34
N THR A 239 -14.69 -20.14 -12.07
CA THR A 239 -15.23 -19.00 -12.81
C THR A 239 -15.20 -19.28 -14.31
N ILE A 240 -16.28 -18.93 -15.01
CA ILE A 240 -16.36 -19.05 -16.47
C ILE A 240 -15.61 -17.86 -17.09
N TYR A 241 -14.58 -18.16 -17.88
CA TYR A 241 -13.80 -17.15 -18.59
C TYR A 241 -13.98 -17.25 -20.10
N PRO A 242 -13.91 -16.11 -20.82
CA PRO A 242 -13.97 -16.12 -22.27
C PRO A 242 -12.72 -16.79 -22.85
N ILE A 243 -12.89 -17.63 -23.86
CA ILE A 243 -11.82 -18.36 -24.54
C ILE A 243 -11.72 -17.87 -26.00
N SER A 244 -10.53 -17.43 -26.42
CA SER A 244 -10.30 -16.93 -27.78
C SER A 244 -9.64 -17.95 -28.72
N LYS A 245 -8.92 -18.94 -28.18
CA LYS A 245 -8.00 -19.81 -28.92
C LYS A 245 -6.90 -19.06 -29.70
N HIS A 246 -6.70 -17.78 -29.43
CA HIS A 246 -5.69 -16.98 -30.11
C HIS A 246 -4.38 -16.95 -29.31
N PRO A 247 -3.24 -17.36 -29.88
CA PRO A 247 -1.98 -17.56 -29.13
C PRO A 247 -1.48 -16.28 -28.45
N SER A 248 -1.83 -15.09 -28.97
CA SER A 248 -1.53 -13.80 -28.34
C SER A 248 -1.89 -13.76 -26.86
N ASP A 249 -3.02 -14.36 -26.50
CA ASP A 249 -3.60 -14.18 -25.17
C ASP A 249 -2.84 -14.98 -24.11
N ARG A 250 -2.30 -16.13 -24.51
CA ARG A 250 -1.35 -16.89 -23.70
C ARG A 250 -0.02 -16.14 -23.57
N ILE A 251 0.50 -15.60 -24.67
CA ILE A 251 1.79 -14.88 -24.69
C ILE A 251 1.72 -13.64 -23.79
N LEU A 252 0.67 -12.83 -23.94
CA LEU A 252 0.43 -11.63 -23.11
C LEU A 252 0.46 -11.98 -21.62
N ARG A 253 -0.28 -13.02 -21.21
CA ARG A 253 -0.35 -13.45 -19.81
C ARG A 253 0.98 -13.99 -19.29
N ARG A 254 1.67 -14.81 -20.08
CA ARG A 254 2.91 -15.45 -19.63
C ARG A 254 4.11 -14.52 -19.66
N GLN A 255 4.15 -13.51 -20.53
CA GLN A 255 5.33 -12.66 -20.71
C GLN A 255 5.09 -11.23 -20.22
N CYS A 256 3.98 -10.61 -20.60
CA CYS A 256 3.75 -9.18 -20.34
C CYS A 256 3.16 -8.91 -18.96
N PHE A 257 2.35 -9.84 -18.42
CA PHE A 257 1.64 -9.61 -17.17
C PHE A 257 2.50 -9.83 -15.92
N GLN A 258 3.73 -10.37 -16.07
CA GLN A 258 4.67 -10.52 -14.96
C GLN A 258 5.11 -9.18 -14.35
N CYS A 259 5.11 -8.12 -15.17
CA CYS A 259 5.46 -6.76 -14.76
C CYS A 259 4.23 -5.90 -14.46
N HIS A 260 3.02 -6.48 -14.50
CA HIS A 260 1.80 -5.73 -14.20
C HIS A 260 1.74 -5.38 -12.71
N ILE A 261 1.20 -4.20 -12.41
CA ILE A 261 1.31 -3.56 -11.08
C ILE A 261 0.70 -4.39 -9.94
N ASP A 262 -0.31 -5.21 -10.24
CA ASP A 262 -1.02 -6.04 -9.26
C ASP A 262 -0.68 -7.53 -9.42
N SER A 263 0.34 -7.86 -10.22
CA SER A 263 0.86 -9.24 -10.35
C SER A 263 1.97 -9.51 -9.34
N PRO A 264 2.10 -10.75 -8.83
CA PRO A 264 3.27 -11.14 -8.05
C PRO A 264 4.55 -10.99 -8.88
N PRO A 265 5.69 -10.65 -8.25
CA PRO A 265 6.95 -10.54 -8.96
C PRO A 265 7.43 -11.91 -9.47
N PRO A 266 8.25 -11.94 -10.55
CA PRO A 266 8.96 -13.13 -10.97
C PRO A 266 9.87 -13.67 -9.85
N PRO A 267 10.21 -14.98 -9.85
CA PRO A 267 11.22 -15.52 -8.95
C PRO A 267 12.55 -14.76 -9.02
N GLY A 268 13.09 -14.38 -7.87
CA GLY A 268 14.33 -13.61 -7.76
C GLY A 268 14.17 -12.09 -7.90
N GLU A 269 12.96 -11.60 -8.17
CA GLU A 269 12.63 -10.18 -8.13
C GLU A 269 11.77 -9.85 -6.90
N TYR A 270 11.94 -8.63 -6.37
CA TYR A 270 11.28 -8.21 -5.15
C TYR A 270 10.58 -6.88 -5.33
N ARG A 271 9.26 -6.93 -5.29
CA ARG A 271 8.35 -5.78 -5.24
C ARG A 271 7.01 -6.22 -4.66
N SER A 272 6.23 -5.25 -4.21
CA SER A 272 4.86 -5.50 -3.78
C SER A 272 3.88 -5.47 -4.97
N GLN A 273 2.59 -5.47 -4.66
CA GLN A 273 1.47 -5.40 -5.59
C GLN A 273 0.56 -4.21 -5.26
N GLY A 274 -0.16 -3.72 -6.27
CA GLY A 274 -1.08 -2.61 -6.13
C GLY A 274 -0.35 -1.31 -5.81
N CYS A 275 -0.86 -0.52 -4.86
CA CYS A 275 -0.25 0.78 -4.55
C CYS A 275 1.19 0.61 -4.04
N ALA A 276 1.45 -0.41 -3.22
CA ALA A 276 2.78 -0.67 -2.69
C ALA A 276 3.79 -1.12 -3.74
N ALA A 277 3.38 -1.53 -4.94
CA ALA A 277 4.30 -1.84 -6.03
C ALA A 277 5.15 -0.61 -6.43
N CYS A 278 4.59 0.60 -6.26
CA CYS A 278 5.29 1.86 -6.48
C CYS A 278 5.62 2.60 -5.19
N HIS A 279 4.98 2.32 -4.07
CA HIS A 279 5.19 3.11 -2.86
C HIS A 279 6.00 2.40 -1.77
N PHE A 280 6.38 1.12 -1.94
CA PHE A 280 7.28 0.42 -1.02
C PHE A 280 8.56 -0.01 -1.71
N THR A 281 9.69 0.21 -1.03
CA THR A 281 11.01 -0.23 -1.51
C THR A 281 11.40 -1.57 -0.94
N TYR A 282 12.02 -2.38 -1.79
CA TYR A 282 12.62 -3.65 -1.42
C TYR A 282 14.14 -3.54 -1.54
N SER A 283 14.86 -4.24 -0.68
CA SER A 283 16.30 -4.45 -0.87
C SER A 283 16.55 -5.36 -2.07
N LYS A 284 17.78 -5.40 -2.58
CA LYS A 284 18.14 -6.25 -3.72
C LYS A 284 17.80 -7.73 -3.49
N ASN A 285 17.85 -8.16 -2.23
CA ASN A 285 17.58 -9.54 -1.82
C ASN A 285 16.16 -9.72 -1.23
N GLY A 286 15.34 -8.66 -1.22
CA GLY A 286 13.99 -8.69 -0.65
C GLY A 286 13.96 -8.95 0.85
N LEU A 287 15.03 -8.63 1.55
CA LEU A 287 15.18 -8.78 3.00
C LEU A 287 14.68 -7.54 3.72
N TYR A 288 14.05 -7.77 4.87
CA TYR A 288 13.66 -6.72 5.81
C TYR A 288 14.88 -6.15 6.53
N GLU A 289 14.97 -4.83 6.59
CA GLU A 289 16.06 -4.08 7.23
C GLU A 289 15.57 -3.27 8.46
N GLY A 290 14.28 -3.31 8.78
CA GLY A 290 13.73 -2.64 9.95
C GLY A 290 13.95 -3.38 11.27
N ASN A 291 13.27 -2.91 12.33
CA ASN A 291 13.52 -3.37 13.70
C ASN A 291 12.41 -4.25 14.29
N ASP A 292 11.31 -4.47 13.57
CA ASP A 292 10.27 -5.41 13.99
C ASP A 292 10.86 -6.83 14.14
N PRO A 293 10.88 -7.42 15.36
CA PRO A 293 11.49 -8.72 15.61
C PRO A 293 10.72 -9.87 14.98
N THR A 294 9.45 -9.66 14.64
CA THR A 294 8.52 -10.64 14.07
C THR A 294 8.72 -10.83 12.57
N ILE A 295 9.35 -9.86 11.90
CA ILE A 295 9.64 -9.92 10.47
C ILE A 295 11.03 -10.52 10.29
N SER A 296 11.11 -11.57 9.46
CA SER A 296 12.35 -12.26 9.20
C SER A 296 13.33 -11.36 8.43
N LYS A 297 14.57 -11.26 8.93
CA LYS A 297 15.67 -10.55 8.26
C LYS A 297 16.42 -11.42 7.24
N THR A 298 16.10 -12.72 7.18
CA THR A 298 16.78 -13.70 6.32
C THR A 298 15.84 -14.34 5.31
N GLU A 299 14.53 -14.24 5.51
CA GLU A 299 13.54 -14.66 4.52
C GLU A 299 13.34 -13.53 3.50
N PRO A 300 13.42 -13.82 2.20
CA PRO A 300 13.14 -12.84 1.17
C PRO A 300 11.63 -12.60 1.01
N GLY A 301 11.25 -11.52 0.33
CA GLY A 301 9.85 -11.16 0.06
C GLY A 301 9.26 -10.13 1.03
N HIS A 302 10.09 -9.49 1.84
CA HIS A 302 9.72 -8.37 2.70
C HIS A 302 10.23 -7.04 2.11
N SER A 303 9.44 -5.98 2.26
CA SER A 303 9.95 -4.64 1.98
C SER A 303 11.09 -4.32 2.93
N MET A 304 11.99 -3.44 2.52
CA MET A 304 13.13 -3.03 3.33
C MET A 304 12.69 -2.45 4.68
N PHE A 305 11.65 -1.61 4.63
CA PHE A 305 11.00 -1.03 5.81
C PHE A 305 9.49 -1.05 5.62
N HIS A 306 8.75 -0.92 6.72
CA HIS A 306 7.33 -0.61 6.67
C HIS A 306 7.14 0.89 6.46
N LYS A 307 7.44 1.37 5.24
CA LYS A 307 7.45 2.80 4.90
C LYS A 307 6.97 3.04 3.47
N LEU A 308 5.99 3.94 3.34
CA LEU A 308 5.50 4.47 2.07
C LEU A 308 6.40 5.60 1.58
N GLN A 309 6.86 5.52 0.33
CA GLN A 309 7.51 6.60 -0.39
C GLN A 309 6.47 7.40 -1.17
N VAL A 310 6.30 8.69 -0.87
CA VAL A 310 5.33 9.55 -1.58
C VAL A 310 5.67 9.65 -3.07
N LEU A 311 6.96 9.86 -3.37
CA LEU A 311 7.49 9.91 -4.73
C LEU A 311 8.50 8.78 -4.90
N PRO A 312 8.19 7.74 -5.68
CA PRO A 312 9.13 6.66 -5.91
C PRO A 312 10.35 7.10 -6.70
N GLU A 313 11.49 6.52 -6.33
CA GLU A 313 12.69 6.62 -7.13
C GLU A 313 12.55 5.89 -8.48
N ARG A 314 13.24 6.39 -9.50
CA ARG A 314 13.30 5.77 -10.84
C ARG A 314 13.62 4.27 -10.79
N LYS A 315 14.47 3.84 -9.85
CA LYS A 315 14.88 2.43 -9.71
C LYS A 315 13.69 1.48 -9.58
N LEU A 316 12.59 1.93 -8.97
CA LEU A 316 11.38 1.15 -8.81
C LEU A 316 10.61 1.01 -10.12
N CYS A 317 10.57 2.08 -10.91
CA CYS A 317 9.92 2.09 -12.23
C CYS A 317 10.58 1.09 -13.18
N VAL A 318 11.93 1.06 -13.21
CA VAL A 318 12.70 0.22 -14.13
C VAL A 318 12.75 -1.26 -13.74
N GLN A 319 12.21 -1.65 -12.58
CA GLN A 319 12.00 -3.07 -12.27
C GLN A 319 11.03 -3.72 -13.27
N CYS A 320 10.01 -2.97 -13.70
CA CYS A 320 9.04 -3.39 -14.71
C CYS A 320 9.40 -2.82 -16.08
N HIS A 321 9.79 -1.55 -16.13
CA HIS A 321 10.11 -0.82 -17.36
C HIS A 321 11.59 -0.98 -17.74
N LYS A 322 12.06 -2.23 -17.81
CA LYS A 322 13.48 -2.58 -18.01
C LYS A 322 14.09 -1.99 -19.28
N GLY A 323 13.32 -1.81 -20.36
CA GLY A 323 13.81 -1.14 -21.56
C GLY A 323 14.34 0.29 -21.32
N PHE A 324 13.86 0.97 -20.27
CA PHE A 324 14.31 2.31 -19.88
C PHE A 324 15.51 2.30 -18.93
N SER A 325 15.98 1.13 -18.47
CA SER A 325 17.22 1.04 -17.70
C SER A 325 18.46 1.32 -18.56
N ILE A 326 18.31 1.17 -19.89
CA ILE A 326 19.38 1.32 -20.88
C ILE A 326 19.49 2.78 -21.37
N GLN A 327 18.46 3.60 -21.14
CA GLN A 327 18.48 5.02 -21.50
C GLN A 327 18.97 5.87 -20.33
N PRO A 328 20.08 6.63 -20.46
CA PRO A 328 20.42 7.69 -19.54
C PRO A 328 19.46 8.87 -19.78
N LEU A 329 18.19 8.72 -19.41
CA LEU A 329 17.28 9.84 -19.34
C LEU A 329 17.71 10.68 -18.12
N GLY A 330 18.12 11.92 -18.39
CA GLY A 330 18.73 12.84 -17.44
C GLY A 330 17.97 12.94 -16.12
N ASN A 331 18.46 12.21 -15.13
CA ASN A 331 18.14 12.39 -13.71
C ASN A 331 19.25 13.18 -13.00
N GLN A 332 20.14 13.86 -13.74
CA GLN A 332 20.95 14.90 -13.11
C GLN A 332 19.97 16.00 -12.68
N PRO A 333 19.91 16.35 -11.37
CA PRO A 333 19.14 17.51 -10.97
C PRO A 333 19.60 18.71 -11.81
N SER A 334 18.67 19.57 -12.22
CA SER A 334 19.08 20.86 -12.76
C SER A 334 20.00 21.52 -11.72
N PRO A 335 21.15 22.13 -12.11
CA PRO A 335 22.14 22.67 -11.19
C PRO A 335 21.65 23.79 -10.24
N LEU A 336 20.35 24.08 -10.24
CA LEU A 336 19.69 25.12 -9.45
C LEU A 336 18.98 24.59 -8.19
N LYS A 337 19.03 23.27 -7.88
CA LYS A 337 18.40 22.72 -6.65
C LYS A 337 19.32 22.01 -5.66
N ASP A 338 20.60 21.81 -5.99
CA ASP A 338 21.53 21.06 -5.13
C ASP A 338 21.99 21.81 -3.85
N ILE A 339 21.53 23.05 -3.66
CA ILE A 339 21.84 23.84 -2.46
C ILE A 339 20.81 23.58 -1.35
N GLU A 340 19.54 23.26 -1.66
CA GLU A 340 18.52 23.02 -0.61
C GLU A 340 18.36 21.55 -0.23
N SER A 341 18.49 20.60 -1.17
CA SER A 341 18.24 19.18 -0.89
C SER A 341 19.31 18.52 -0.03
N ASN A 342 20.58 18.90 -0.20
CA ASN A 342 21.67 18.35 0.61
C ASN A 342 21.61 18.83 2.07
N ILE A 343 21.11 20.05 2.30
CA ILE A 343 20.88 20.58 3.66
C ILE A 343 19.73 19.83 4.35
N ILE A 344 18.69 19.42 3.62
CA ILE A 344 17.54 18.69 4.17
C ILE A 344 17.91 17.23 4.53
N PHE A 345 18.64 16.52 3.66
CA PHE A 345 18.99 15.11 3.91
C PHE A 345 20.04 14.90 5.02
N GLU A 346 21.02 15.81 5.15
CA GLU A 346 21.95 15.77 6.28
C GLU A 346 21.26 16.16 7.60
N ASN A 347 20.35 17.14 7.56
CA ASN A 347 19.54 17.50 8.72
C ASN A 347 18.58 16.38 9.14
N GLU A 348 17.98 15.61 8.24
CA GLU A 348 17.08 14.49 8.61
C GLU A 348 17.81 13.30 9.24
N ARG A 349 19.05 13.00 8.83
CA ARG A 349 19.89 12.00 9.55
C ARG A 349 20.32 12.51 10.92
N ALA A 350 20.58 13.81 11.05
CA ALA A 350 20.92 14.43 12.33
C ALA A 350 19.70 14.49 13.27
N ILE A 351 18.51 14.87 12.78
CA ILE A 351 17.27 14.95 13.55
C ILE A 351 16.84 13.57 14.03
N ASN A 352 16.89 12.53 13.18
CA ASN A 352 16.58 11.15 13.62
C ASN A 352 17.60 10.61 14.65
N LYS A 353 18.84 11.14 14.70
CA LYS A 353 19.80 10.83 15.77
C LYS A 353 19.55 11.65 17.04
N ILE A 354 19.16 12.91 16.92
CA ILE A 354 18.91 13.82 18.05
C ILE A 354 17.60 13.45 18.76
N GLU A 355 16.56 13.04 18.04
CA GLU A 355 15.26 12.64 18.60
C GLU A 355 15.36 11.33 19.40
N VAL A 356 16.32 10.47 19.05
CA VAL A 356 16.72 9.31 19.86
C VAL A 356 17.48 9.71 21.13
N GLN A 357 18.28 10.78 21.09
CA GLN A 357 18.99 11.28 22.29
C GLN A 357 18.06 12.03 23.24
N LYS A 358 17.15 12.88 22.74
CA LYS A 358 16.27 13.75 23.55
C LYS A 358 15.20 12.99 24.33
N LYS A 359 14.85 11.76 23.92
CA LYS A 359 13.89 10.91 24.64
C LYS A 359 14.45 10.29 25.94
N THR A 360 15.71 10.57 26.28
CA THR A 360 16.42 10.00 27.43
C THR A 360 16.64 10.97 28.60
N GLU A 361 16.23 12.23 28.49
CA GLU A 361 16.41 13.22 29.56
C GLU A 361 15.09 13.90 29.96
N GLU A 362 14.69 13.56 31.19
CA GLU A 362 14.09 14.41 32.23
C GLU A 362 12.57 14.34 32.50
N LEU A 363 12.28 13.82 33.71
CA LEU A 363 11.04 13.88 34.47
C LEU A 363 11.23 14.90 35.63
N LEU A 364 10.33 15.91 35.66
CA LEU A 364 9.80 16.69 36.82
C LEU A 364 10.65 17.82 37.49
N PRO A 365 10.05 18.83 38.19
CA PRO A 365 8.63 19.31 38.24
C PRO A 365 8.40 20.86 38.14
N GLU A 366 7.12 21.23 37.96
CA GLU A 366 6.31 22.46 38.26
C GLU A 366 6.91 23.64 39.08
N ASN A 367 6.55 24.95 39.02
CA ASN A 367 5.35 25.78 38.74
C ASN A 367 5.78 27.30 38.77
N PRO A 368 4.88 28.33 38.84
CA PRO A 368 3.98 28.93 37.84
C PRO A 368 4.39 30.40 37.51
N VAL A 369 3.66 31.14 36.64
CA VAL A 369 3.27 32.57 36.84
C VAL A 369 2.68 33.25 35.58
N THR A 370 1.46 33.75 35.79
CA THR A 370 0.69 34.89 35.23
C THR A 370 0.24 35.00 33.77
N ALA A 371 -1.06 35.26 33.70
CA ALA A 371 -1.90 35.69 32.59
C ALA A 371 -1.49 37.02 31.94
N THR A 372 -1.88 37.17 30.67
CA THR A 372 -2.35 38.44 30.11
C THR A 372 -3.28 38.17 28.93
N GLU A 373 -4.14 39.14 28.64
CA GLU A 373 -5.51 39.01 28.16
C GLU A 373 -5.73 38.67 26.67
N GLN A 374 -6.95 38.20 26.39
CA GLN A 374 -7.54 37.95 25.07
C GLN A 374 -7.81 39.25 24.28
N PRO A 375 -8.31 39.14 23.04
CA PRO A 375 -9.76 39.29 22.93
C PRO A 375 -10.46 38.23 22.07
N GLN A 376 -11.62 37.80 22.58
CA GLN A 376 -12.60 36.94 21.93
C GLN A 376 -13.27 37.64 20.74
N ILE A 377 -13.60 36.87 19.71
CA ILE A 377 -14.76 37.15 18.86
C ILE A 377 -15.69 35.96 18.98
N ASN A 378 -16.85 36.23 19.55
CA ASN A 378 -17.95 35.32 19.81
C ASN A 378 -18.92 35.38 18.62
N GLN A 379 -19.25 34.25 18.00
CA GLN A 379 -20.48 34.12 17.21
C GLN A 379 -21.10 32.74 17.45
N ASP A 380 -22.19 32.78 18.21
CA ASP A 380 -23.14 31.71 18.48
C ASP A 380 -24.03 31.37 17.25
N PHE A 381 -24.73 30.24 17.40
CA PHE A 381 -25.97 29.77 16.72
C PHE A 381 -25.82 28.57 15.76
N PRO A 382 -26.85 27.69 15.65
CA PRO A 382 -27.22 26.67 16.62
C PRO A 382 -27.30 25.26 15.99
N SER A 383 -27.49 24.25 16.84
CA SER A 383 -27.62 22.84 16.46
C SER A 383 -28.93 22.48 15.74
N LYS A 384 -28.83 21.43 14.90
CA LYS A 384 -29.88 20.53 14.35
C LYS A 384 -30.86 21.12 13.33
N ILE A 385 -30.68 20.72 12.06
CA ILE A 385 -31.78 20.29 11.19
C ILE A 385 -31.33 19.02 10.43
N LEU A 386 -32.11 17.97 10.65
CA LEU A 386 -32.20 16.74 9.85
C LEU A 386 -33.10 17.05 8.64
N LEU A 387 -32.68 16.74 7.40
CA LEU A 387 -33.53 16.42 6.24
C LEU A 387 -32.59 16.12 5.04
N GLU A 388 -32.43 14.88 4.60
CA GLU A 388 -33.30 14.13 3.67
C GLU A 388 -33.14 14.59 2.21
N ALA A 389 -32.89 13.59 1.36
CA ALA A 389 -32.46 13.75 -0.01
C ALA A 389 -33.61 14.15 -0.94
N THR A 390 -33.41 15.17 -1.77
CA THR A 390 -34.17 15.37 -3.01
C THR A 390 -33.30 16.03 -4.09
N SER A 391 -33.24 15.37 -5.24
CA SER A 391 -32.72 15.89 -6.53
C SER A 391 -33.60 17.02 -7.05
N PRO A 392 -33.09 17.90 -7.94
CA PRO A 392 -33.90 18.21 -9.12
C PRO A 392 -33.11 18.25 -10.43
N GLU A 393 -33.80 17.78 -11.47
CA GLU A 393 -33.44 17.91 -12.88
C GLU A 393 -33.54 19.36 -13.39
N LYS A 394 -32.68 19.67 -14.37
CA LYS A 394 -32.83 20.60 -15.51
C LYS A 394 -33.59 21.92 -15.30
N GLU A 395 -32.84 23.02 -15.50
CA GLU A 395 -33.25 24.02 -16.49
C GLU A 395 -32.04 24.65 -17.19
N MET A 396 -32.18 24.86 -18.49
CA MET A 396 -31.13 25.19 -19.45
C MET A 396 -31.39 26.60 -19.99
N THR A 397 -30.51 27.55 -19.70
CA THR A 397 -30.51 28.87 -20.34
C THR A 397 -29.20 29.09 -21.07
N LYS A 398 -29.33 29.27 -22.39
CA LYS A 398 -28.29 29.63 -23.36
C LYS A 398 -27.72 31.00 -23.03
N ILE A 399 -26.39 31.12 -23.03
CA ILE A 399 -25.69 32.38 -23.33
C ILE A 399 -24.54 32.01 -24.28
N GLU A 400 -24.69 32.38 -25.54
CA GLU A 400 -23.60 32.48 -26.51
C GLU A 400 -22.93 33.84 -26.32
N THR A 401 -21.60 33.87 -26.23
CA THR A 401 -20.71 34.85 -26.89
C THR A 401 -19.27 34.33 -26.84
N ASN A 402 -18.49 34.81 -27.79
CA ASN A 402 -17.41 34.17 -28.52
C ASN A 402 -16.01 34.60 -28.04
N GLU A 403 -14.99 33.95 -28.63
CA GLU A 403 -13.55 34.31 -28.70
C GLU A 403 -12.67 33.86 -27.51
N GLN A 404 -11.91 32.75 -27.63
CA GLN A 404 -10.61 32.58 -28.32
C GLN A 404 -9.40 33.07 -27.50
N GLU A 405 -8.71 32.11 -26.86
CA GLU A 405 -7.24 32.03 -26.95
C GLU A 405 -6.78 30.58 -26.72
N GLU A 406 -6.31 29.96 -27.80
CA GLU A 406 -5.68 28.64 -27.81
C GLU A 406 -4.24 28.72 -27.28
N LEU A 407 -3.89 27.89 -26.30
CA LEU A 407 -2.49 27.54 -26.04
C LEU A 407 -2.32 26.02 -26.21
N SER A 408 -1.97 25.59 -27.42
CA SER A 408 -1.70 24.18 -27.74
C SER A 408 -0.33 23.76 -27.21
N LEU A 409 -0.29 22.92 -26.18
CA LEU A 409 0.94 22.35 -25.62
C LEU A 409 1.30 20.97 -26.21
N PHE A 410 1.24 20.77 -27.54
CA PHE A 410 1.85 19.60 -28.19
C PHE A 410 2.15 19.88 -29.68
N PRO A 411 3.42 19.87 -30.14
CA PRO A 411 3.69 19.92 -31.57
C PRO A 411 3.37 18.56 -32.22
N ARG A 412 2.33 18.55 -33.06
CA ARG A 412 2.20 17.57 -34.14
C ARG A 412 3.14 18.00 -35.25
N ASN A 413 4.15 17.18 -35.56
CA ASN A 413 4.66 17.05 -36.92
C ASN A 413 5.13 15.63 -37.12
N GLY A 414 4.44 14.91 -38.00
CA GLY A 414 4.94 13.68 -38.57
C GLY A 414 5.97 14.02 -39.64
N ASN A 415 7.01 13.19 -39.74
CA ASN A 415 7.74 13.01 -40.98
C ASN A 415 7.75 11.52 -41.30
N THR A 416 6.91 11.16 -42.27
CA THR A 416 7.00 9.92 -43.03
C THR A 416 8.12 10.06 -44.05
N GLN A 417 9.24 9.37 -43.83
CA GLN A 417 10.10 8.93 -44.93
C GLN A 417 10.51 7.48 -44.64
N GLY A 418 10.18 6.62 -45.60
CA GLY A 418 10.41 5.19 -45.52
C GLY A 418 11.87 4.83 -45.74
N LEU A 419 12.22 3.64 -45.28
CA LEU A 419 13.32 2.82 -45.78
C LEU A 419 13.00 1.37 -45.41
N CYS A 420 12.37 0.68 -46.36
CA CYS A 420 12.64 -0.74 -46.55
C CYS A 420 14.09 -0.85 -47.05
N ALA A 421 14.94 -1.66 -46.42
CA ALA A 421 15.68 -2.75 -47.08
C ALA A 421 16.82 -3.33 -46.21
N TYR A 422 16.98 -4.65 -46.36
CA TYR A 422 18.12 -5.55 -46.09
C TYR A 422 18.46 -5.97 -44.65
N GLY A 423 18.49 -7.30 -44.47
CA GLY A 423 19.18 -8.02 -43.39
C GLY A 423 18.39 -9.19 -42.85
#